data_AF-A0A946Y7E3-F1
#
_entry.id   AF-A0A946Y7E3-F1
#
_cell.length_a   1.000
_cell.length_b   1.000
_cell.length_c   1.000
_cell.angle_alpha   90.00
_cell.angle_beta   90.00
_cell.angle_gamma   90.00
#
_symmetry.space_group_name_H-M   'P 1'
#
loop_
_entity.id
_entity.type
_entity.pdbx_description
1 polymer ?
#
loop_
_entity_poly.entity_id
_entity_poly.type
_entity_poly.pdbx_seq_one_letter_code
_entity_poly.pdbx_strand_id
1 'polypeptide(L)'
;MTISVLKPGLQTTIQAAPRIGMRHLGVPRSGAADCLSHALANRLLGNDLFAPVLEAALVGPSLRINLNTSFALTGAHANATLNGESVDFHRALHARAGDELNIGPVGIGSRVYIAFAGSLFGDDILGSMSTYLPAGFGGYRGRPLAEGDVLQIAGRYSACD
;
A
#
# COMPACT_ATOMS: atom_id res chain seq x y z
N MET A 1 -1.04 -8.97 13.08
CA MET A 1 -2.43 -8.52 12.78
C MET A 1 -2.60 -8.57 11.26
N THR A 2 -3.81 -8.60 10.69
CA THR A 2 -3.97 -8.86 9.24
C THR A 2 -4.97 -7.97 8.52
N ILE A 3 -4.78 -7.86 7.20
CA ILE A 3 -5.72 -7.27 6.25
C ILE A 3 -5.98 -8.30 5.15
N SER A 4 -7.25 -8.64 4.91
CA SER A 4 -7.64 -9.61 3.88
C SER A 4 -8.05 -8.90 2.60
N VAL A 5 -7.61 -9.42 1.46
CA VAL A 5 -7.97 -8.90 0.14
C VAL A 5 -9.27 -9.58 -0.31
N LEU A 6 -10.38 -8.83 -0.32
CA LEU A 6 -11.66 -9.31 -0.83
C LEU A 6 -11.73 -9.18 -2.35
N LYS A 7 -11.26 -8.05 -2.88
CA LYS A 7 -11.07 -7.82 -4.32
C LYS A 7 -9.74 -7.08 -4.53
N PRO A 8 -8.88 -7.50 -5.45
CA PRO A 8 -7.56 -6.89 -5.60
C PRO A 8 -7.56 -5.56 -6.35
N GLY A 9 -8.67 -5.17 -6.98
CA GLY A 9 -8.68 -4.09 -7.97
C GLY A 9 -8.03 -4.51 -9.29
N LEU A 10 -7.65 -3.54 -10.11
CA LEU A 10 -7.02 -3.83 -11.41
C LEU A 10 -5.55 -4.27 -11.25
N GLN A 11 -4.79 -3.52 -10.44
CA GLN A 11 -3.42 -3.83 -10.10
C GLN A 11 -3.06 -3.16 -8.77
N THR A 12 -3.02 -3.93 -7.69
CA THR A 12 -2.56 -3.47 -6.37
C THR A 12 -1.28 -4.18 -6.00
N THR A 13 -0.25 -3.44 -5.58
CA THR A 13 1.06 -3.99 -5.18
C THR A 13 1.53 -3.36 -3.87
N ILE A 14 2.46 -4.03 -3.17
CA ILE A 14 3.20 -3.40 -2.07
C ILE A 14 4.33 -2.57 -2.68
N GLN A 15 4.41 -1.30 -2.30
CA GLN A 15 5.51 -0.39 -2.65
C GLN A 15 6.08 0.23 -1.38
N ALA A 16 7.40 0.36 -1.32
CA ALA A 16 8.14 0.83 -0.15
C ALA A 16 9.32 1.71 -0.61
N ALA A 17 10.34 1.84 0.25
CA ALA A 17 11.64 2.42 -0.10
C ALA A 17 12.17 1.84 -1.44
N PRO A 18 12.73 2.67 -2.33
CA PRO A 18 13.30 2.21 -3.58
C PRO A 18 14.60 1.40 -3.36
N ARG A 19 14.90 0.46 -4.25
CA ARG A 19 16.21 -0.19 -4.35
C ARG A 19 17.26 0.83 -4.78
N ILE A 20 18.38 0.88 -4.06
CA ILE A 20 19.48 1.81 -4.32
C ILE A 20 20.75 1.01 -4.65
N GLY A 21 21.63 1.59 -5.48
CA GLY A 21 22.95 1.01 -5.79
C GLY A 21 22.96 -0.09 -6.87
N MET A 22 21.82 -0.68 -7.23
CA MET A 22 21.79 -1.87 -8.10
C MET A 22 21.66 -1.58 -9.62
N ARG A 23 21.60 -0.29 -10.01
CA ARG A 23 21.36 0.10 -11.42
C ARG A 23 22.44 -0.40 -12.37
N HIS A 24 23.69 -0.49 -11.91
CA HIS A 24 24.81 -1.01 -12.69
C HIS A 24 24.65 -2.51 -13.05
N LEU A 25 23.74 -3.23 -12.38
CA LEU A 25 23.38 -4.62 -12.65
C LEU A 25 22.06 -4.75 -13.44
N GLY A 26 21.51 -3.63 -13.94
CA GLY A 26 20.22 -3.61 -14.64
C GLY A 26 18.98 -3.69 -13.75
N VAL A 27 19.14 -3.64 -12.42
CA VAL A 27 18.00 -3.66 -11.49
C VAL A 27 17.47 -2.23 -11.29
N PRO A 28 16.18 -1.96 -11.58
CA PRO A 28 15.61 -0.64 -11.38
C PRO A 28 15.37 -0.33 -9.89
N ARG A 29 15.10 0.94 -9.59
CA ARG A 29 14.77 1.38 -8.23
C ARG A 29 13.45 0.79 -7.72
N SER A 30 12.49 0.53 -8.61
CA SER A 30 11.09 0.24 -8.22
C SER A 30 10.57 1.31 -7.24
N GLY A 31 9.67 0.93 -6.34
CA GLY A 31 9.06 1.86 -5.39
C GLY A 31 7.81 2.50 -5.96
N ALA A 32 7.20 3.36 -5.16
CA ALA A 32 5.99 4.08 -5.53
C ALA A 32 6.21 4.91 -6.80
N ALA A 33 5.25 4.85 -7.72
CA ALA A 33 5.27 5.63 -8.96
C ALA A 33 5.13 7.14 -8.69
N ASP A 34 4.42 7.50 -7.62
CA ASP A 34 4.33 8.85 -7.06
C ASP A 34 4.83 8.80 -5.61
N CYS A 35 6.11 9.09 -5.45
CA CYS A 35 6.80 9.09 -4.16
C CYS A 35 6.24 10.14 -3.19
N LEU A 36 5.66 11.25 -3.69
CA LEU A 36 5.13 12.30 -2.82
C LEU A 36 3.85 11.84 -2.13
N SER A 37 2.92 11.26 -2.90
CA SER A 37 1.68 10.69 -2.34
C SER A 37 1.97 9.53 -1.40
N HIS A 38 2.89 8.64 -1.76
CA HIS A 38 3.37 7.58 -0.87
C HIS A 38 3.87 8.13 0.48
N ALA A 39 4.79 9.10 0.43
CA ALA A 39 5.35 9.71 1.64
C ALA A 39 4.29 10.44 2.46
N LEU A 40 3.34 11.11 1.80
CA LEU A 40 2.22 11.77 2.47
C LEU A 40 1.32 10.78 3.20
N ALA A 41 0.99 9.64 2.59
CA ALA A 41 0.16 8.60 3.22
C ALA A 41 0.79 8.09 4.51
N ASN A 42 2.09 7.81 4.48
CA ASN A 42 2.85 7.43 5.66
C ASN A 42 2.92 8.55 6.70
N ARG A 43 3.19 9.78 6.27
CA ARG A 43 3.34 10.94 7.16
C ARG A 43 2.08 11.24 7.95
N LEU A 44 0.91 11.10 7.33
CA LEU A 44 -0.41 11.29 7.97
C LEU A 44 -0.64 10.33 9.15
N LEU A 45 0.02 9.18 9.14
CA LEU A 45 -0.06 8.16 10.20
C LEU A 45 1.12 8.19 11.17
N GLY A 46 2.10 9.09 10.94
CA GLY A 46 3.33 9.14 11.72
C GLY A 46 4.28 7.96 11.46
N ASN A 47 4.12 7.26 10.33
CA ASN A 47 5.06 6.25 9.87
C ASN A 47 6.32 6.91 9.29
N ASP A 48 7.38 6.12 9.14
CA ASP A 48 8.51 6.49 8.29
C ASP A 48 8.05 6.75 6.85
N LEU A 49 8.66 7.73 6.17
CA LEU A 49 8.23 8.19 4.86
C LEU A 49 8.26 7.09 3.78
N PHE A 50 9.12 6.09 3.95
CA PHE A 50 9.31 5.00 2.99
C PHE A 50 8.76 3.66 3.48
N ALA A 51 7.95 3.67 4.54
CA ALA A 51 7.30 2.47 5.04
C ALA A 51 6.42 1.83 3.95
N PRO A 52 6.32 0.49 3.91
CA PRO A 52 5.55 -0.20 2.86
C PRO A 52 4.06 0.18 2.89
N VAL A 53 3.52 0.56 1.74
CA VAL A 53 2.10 0.89 1.51
C VAL A 53 1.55 0.07 0.35
N LEU A 54 0.23 0.06 0.18
CA LEU A 54 -0.38 -0.46 -1.05
C LEU A 54 -0.46 0.65 -2.09
N GLU A 55 -0.01 0.35 -3.30
CA GLU A 55 -0.20 1.18 -4.49
C GLU A 55 -1.21 0.48 -5.42
N ALA A 56 -2.35 1.12 -5.68
CA ALA A 56 -3.41 0.60 -6.53
C ALA A 56 -3.62 1.46 -7.78
N ALA A 57 -3.63 0.84 -8.96
CA ALA A 57 -3.76 1.53 -10.24
C ALA A 57 -5.20 1.46 -10.78
N LEU A 58 -5.75 2.62 -11.17
CA LEU A 58 -7.05 2.87 -11.83
C LEU A 58 -8.31 2.41 -11.08
N VAL A 59 -8.34 1.19 -10.55
CA VAL A 59 -9.42 0.65 -9.73
C VAL A 59 -8.77 0.00 -8.51
N GLY A 60 -9.13 0.49 -7.32
CA GLY A 60 -8.53 0.03 -6.08
C GLY A 60 -9.14 -1.26 -5.52
N PRO A 61 -8.57 -1.75 -4.41
CA PRO A 61 -9.02 -2.99 -3.79
C PRO A 61 -10.24 -2.80 -2.88
N SER A 62 -10.91 -3.91 -2.60
CA SER A 62 -11.77 -4.10 -1.43
C SER A 62 -11.00 -4.90 -0.38
N LEU A 63 -10.83 -4.35 0.82
CA LEU A 63 -10.01 -4.89 1.89
C LEU A 63 -10.84 -5.06 3.16
N ARG A 64 -10.72 -6.20 3.83
CA ARG A 64 -11.22 -6.38 5.20
C ARG A 64 -10.10 -6.16 6.19
N ILE A 65 -10.27 -5.22 7.09
CA ILE A 65 -9.27 -4.83 8.09
C ILE A 65 -9.55 -5.64 9.37
N ASN A 66 -8.70 -6.60 9.71
CA ASN A 66 -8.94 -7.51 10.85
C ASN A 66 -8.30 -7.02 12.15
N LEU A 67 -8.16 -5.71 12.32
CA LEU A 67 -7.56 -5.07 13.48
C LEU A 67 -8.14 -3.67 13.69
N ASN A 68 -8.09 -3.18 14.92
CA ASN A 68 -8.30 -1.76 15.18
C ASN A 68 -7.03 -1.01 14.74
N THR A 69 -7.15 -0.12 13.76
CA THR A 69 -6.01 0.62 13.23
C THR A 69 -6.41 1.95 12.63
N SER A 70 -5.41 2.78 12.33
CA SER A 70 -5.59 3.96 11.50
C SER A 70 -5.07 3.69 10.09
N PHE A 71 -5.67 4.32 9.10
CA PHE A 71 -5.26 4.24 7.70
C PHE A 71 -5.36 5.61 7.03
N ALA A 72 -4.71 5.77 5.89
CA ALA A 72 -4.75 7.00 5.11
C ALA A 72 -4.79 6.69 3.62
N LEU A 73 -5.55 7.50 2.88
CA LEU A 73 -5.67 7.44 1.42
C LEU A 73 -5.06 8.69 0.81
N THR A 74 -4.25 8.54 -0.23
CA THR A 74 -3.65 9.67 -0.97
C THR A 74 -3.49 9.33 -2.45
N GLY A 75 -2.96 10.27 -3.23
CA GLY A 75 -2.78 10.14 -4.66
C GLY A 75 -4.05 10.53 -5.41
N ALA A 76 -4.39 9.76 -6.43
CA ALA A 76 -5.53 10.00 -7.29
C ALA A 76 -6.85 9.86 -6.52
N HIS A 77 -7.79 10.78 -6.73
CA HIS A 77 -9.06 10.74 -6.02
C HIS A 77 -9.96 9.63 -6.57
N ALA A 78 -10.52 8.82 -5.69
CA ALA A 78 -11.45 7.73 -6.00
C ALA A 78 -12.65 7.76 -5.05
N ASN A 79 -13.76 7.16 -5.48
CA ASN A 79 -14.89 6.94 -4.59
C ASN A 79 -14.52 5.84 -3.59
N ALA A 80 -14.02 6.24 -2.42
CA ALA A 80 -13.61 5.35 -1.34
C ALA A 80 -14.67 5.30 -0.24
N THR A 81 -14.94 4.11 0.29
CA THR A 81 -15.89 3.93 1.39
C THR A 81 -15.34 3.00 2.47
N LEU A 82 -15.76 3.23 3.72
CA LEU A 82 -15.58 2.33 4.84
C LEU A 82 -16.96 1.84 5.28
N ASN A 83 -17.23 0.54 5.17
CA ASN A 83 -18.56 -0.05 5.40
C ASN A 83 -19.70 0.65 4.61
N GLY A 84 -19.40 1.16 3.42
CA GLY A 84 -20.37 1.85 2.56
C GLY A 84 -20.48 3.36 2.80
N GLU A 85 -19.90 3.90 3.87
CA GLU A 85 -19.85 5.34 4.12
C GLU A 85 -18.63 5.96 3.43
N SER A 86 -18.82 7.11 2.76
CA SER A 86 -17.73 7.80 2.06
C SER A 86 -16.63 8.24 3.01
N VAL A 87 -15.37 8.08 2.59
CA VAL A 87 -14.20 8.54 3.35
C VAL A 87 -13.37 9.54 2.57
N ASP A 88 -12.77 10.48 3.29
CA ASP A 88 -11.94 11.52 2.72
C ASP A 88 -10.52 11.03 2.42
N PHE A 89 -9.90 11.63 1.41
CA PHE A 89 -8.46 11.49 1.17
C PHE A 89 -7.66 12.50 2.02
N HIS A 90 -6.36 12.26 2.15
CA HIS A 90 -5.37 13.16 2.77
C HIS A 90 -5.58 13.46 4.26
N ARG A 91 -6.18 12.53 5.00
CA ARG A 91 -6.25 12.56 6.47
C ARG A 91 -6.11 11.16 7.06
N ALA A 92 -5.76 11.11 8.34
CA ALA A 92 -5.85 9.87 9.10
C ALA A 92 -7.32 9.50 9.35
N LEU A 93 -7.65 8.25 9.08
CA LEU A 93 -8.95 7.63 9.28
C LEU A 93 -8.80 6.44 10.22
N HIS A 94 -9.89 6.03 10.88
CA HIS A 94 -9.87 4.92 11.81
C HIS A 94 -10.76 3.79 11.30
N ALA A 95 -10.26 2.56 11.41
CA ALA A 95 -10.99 1.34 11.14
C ALA A 95 -10.98 0.45 12.38
N ARG A 96 -12.10 -0.21 12.62
CA ARG A 96 -12.25 -1.28 13.61
C ARG A 96 -12.01 -2.63 12.96
N ALA A 97 -11.66 -3.61 13.77
CA ALA A 97 -11.56 -4.98 13.31
C ALA A 97 -12.91 -5.44 12.71
N GLY A 98 -12.88 -5.91 11.47
CA GLY A 98 -14.04 -6.32 10.69
C GLY A 98 -14.48 -5.31 9.64
N ASP A 99 -14.01 -4.05 9.69
CA ASP A 99 -14.41 -3.03 8.73
C ASP A 99 -13.91 -3.34 7.32
N GLU A 100 -14.73 -2.99 6.33
CA GLU A 100 -14.42 -3.18 4.91
C GLU A 100 -14.17 -1.83 4.23
N LEU A 101 -12.92 -1.64 3.82
CA LEU A 101 -12.48 -0.51 3.01
C LEU A 101 -12.61 -0.85 1.54
N ASN A 102 -13.35 -0.05 0.78
CA ASN A 102 -13.53 -0.21 -0.65
C ASN A 102 -12.98 1.01 -1.39
N ILE A 103 -12.07 0.79 -2.33
CA ILE A 103 -11.55 1.84 -3.21
C ILE A 103 -12.10 1.62 -4.61
N GLY A 104 -13.03 2.47 -5.03
CA GLY A 104 -13.64 2.40 -6.35
C GLY A 104 -12.70 2.79 -7.50
N PRO A 105 -13.27 2.98 -8.71
CA PRO A 105 -12.52 3.53 -9.83
C PRO A 105 -12.05 4.96 -9.51
N VAL A 106 -10.82 5.26 -9.94
CA VAL A 106 -10.22 6.58 -9.89
C VAL A 106 -10.91 7.50 -10.90
N GLY A 107 -11.26 8.71 -10.48
CA GLY A 107 -11.86 9.72 -11.37
C GLY A 107 -10.79 10.54 -12.11
N ILE A 108 -9.85 11.13 -11.35
CA ILE A 108 -8.75 11.96 -11.89
C ILE A 108 -7.43 11.43 -11.33
N GLY A 109 -6.45 11.23 -12.22
CA GLY A 109 -5.17 10.62 -11.90
C GLY A 109 -5.16 9.11 -12.18
N SER A 110 -4.20 8.38 -11.61
CA SER A 110 -4.02 6.96 -11.95
C SER A 110 -3.74 6.03 -10.77
N ARG A 111 -3.24 6.52 -9.64
CA ARG A 111 -2.78 5.67 -8.53
C ARG A 111 -3.22 6.17 -7.18
N VAL A 112 -3.79 5.27 -6.38
CA VAL A 112 -4.15 5.48 -4.97
C VAL A 112 -3.11 4.81 -4.08
N TYR A 113 -2.69 5.50 -3.03
CA TYR A 113 -1.83 4.93 -2.00
C TYR A 113 -2.61 4.73 -0.70
N ILE A 114 -2.51 3.53 -0.15
CA ILE A 114 -3.20 3.11 1.07
C ILE A 114 -2.14 2.74 2.10
N ALA A 115 -1.97 3.60 3.09
CA ALA A 115 -1.09 3.35 4.23
C ALA A 115 -1.91 2.90 5.44
N PHE A 116 -1.31 2.08 6.28
CA PHE A 116 -1.86 1.66 7.57
C PHE A 116 -0.88 2.02 8.67
N ALA A 117 -1.38 2.31 9.88
CA ALA A 117 -0.52 2.54 11.03
C ALA A 117 0.24 1.25 11.36
N GLY A 118 1.56 1.36 11.44
CA GLY A 118 2.48 0.22 11.52
C GLY A 118 3.06 -0.16 10.17
N SER A 119 3.68 -1.35 10.07
CA SER A 119 4.32 -1.80 8.82
C SER A 119 3.59 -2.97 8.19
N LEU A 120 3.28 -2.85 6.90
CA LEU A 120 2.98 -4.03 6.08
C LEU A 120 4.25 -4.88 5.91
N PHE A 121 4.06 -6.19 5.81
CA PHE A 121 5.14 -7.12 5.46
C PHE A 121 5.06 -7.53 4.00
N GLY A 122 6.24 -7.64 3.39
CA GLY A 122 6.47 -8.26 2.10
C GLY A 122 7.88 -8.82 2.03
N ASP A 123 8.16 -9.52 0.94
CA ASP A 123 9.49 -10.03 0.62
C ASP A 123 10.43 -8.84 0.39
N ASP A 124 11.44 -8.71 1.25
CA ASP A 124 12.56 -7.80 1.01
C ASP A 124 13.56 -8.45 0.06
N ILE A 125 13.68 -7.87 -1.13
CA ILE A 125 14.62 -8.33 -2.14
C ILE A 125 15.49 -7.15 -2.53
N LEU A 126 16.80 -7.30 -2.31
CA LEU A 126 17.82 -6.28 -2.59
C LEU A 126 17.63 -4.98 -1.78
N GLY A 127 17.26 -5.11 -0.49
CA GLY A 127 17.12 -3.99 0.44
C GLY A 127 15.85 -3.16 0.20
N SER A 128 14.80 -3.80 -0.30
CA SER A 128 13.52 -3.15 -0.61
C SER A 128 12.37 -4.15 -0.68
N MET A 129 11.28 -3.80 -0.01
CA MET A 129 9.98 -4.49 -0.10
C MET A 129 9.14 -4.04 -1.30
N SER A 130 9.67 -3.25 -2.22
CA SER A 130 8.90 -2.77 -3.38
C SER A 130 8.72 -3.87 -4.43
N THR A 131 7.50 -4.11 -4.89
CA THR A 131 7.24 -5.09 -5.95
C THR A 131 7.79 -4.62 -7.30
N TYR A 132 8.55 -5.48 -7.98
CA TYR A 132 8.99 -5.29 -9.36
C TYR A 132 8.39 -6.38 -10.27
N LEU A 133 7.29 -6.03 -10.92
CA LEU A 133 6.48 -6.98 -11.69
C LEU A 133 7.22 -7.68 -12.85
N PRO A 134 8.03 -6.99 -13.67
CA PRO A 134 8.71 -7.64 -14.80
C PRO A 134 9.63 -8.80 -14.40
N ALA A 135 10.22 -8.76 -13.20
CA ALA A 135 11.08 -9.82 -12.68
C ALA A 135 10.44 -10.66 -11.57
N GLY A 136 9.18 -10.37 -11.20
CA GLY A 136 8.42 -11.17 -10.26
C GLY A 136 8.99 -11.23 -8.84
N PHE A 137 9.57 -10.14 -8.32
CA PHE A 137 10.13 -10.13 -6.95
C PHE A 137 9.75 -8.91 -6.11
N GLY A 138 9.88 -9.07 -4.80
CA GLY A 138 9.62 -8.05 -3.79
C GLY A 138 8.14 -7.85 -3.46
N GLY A 139 7.87 -7.28 -2.29
CA GLY A 139 6.50 -7.01 -1.84
C GLY A 139 5.74 -8.30 -1.60
N TYR A 140 4.51 -8.43 -2.09
CA TYR A 140 3.74 -9.65 -1.86
C TYR A 140 4.01 -10.70 -2.93
N ARG A 141 4.96 -11.62 -2.67
CA ARG A 141 5.31 -12.73 -3.56
C ARG A 141 5.66 -12.28 -4.99
N GLY A 142 6.20 -11.07 -5.14
CA GLY A 142 6.60 -10.52 -6.43
C GLY A 142 5.49 -10.25 -7.44
N ARG A 143 4.22 -10.24 -7.02
CA ARG A 143 3.06 -10.12 -7.91
C ARG A 143 2.05 -9.08 -7.40
N PRO A 144 1.06 -8.68 -8.22
CA PRO A 144 -0.09 -7.97 -7.72
C PRO A 144 -0.86 -8.85 -6.72
N LEU A 145 -1.58 -8.20 -5.82
CA LEU A 145 -2.48 -8.88 -4.90
C LEU A 145 -3.59 -9.62 -5.67
N ALA A 146 -4.08 -10.69 -5.07
CA ALA A 146 -5.18 -11.50 -5.56
C ALA A 146 -6.25 -11.64 -4.48
N GLU A 147 -7.47 -11.97 -4.90
CA GLU A 147 -8.56 -12.31 -3.98
C GLU A 147 -8.14 -13.46 -3.04
N GLY A 148 -8.44 -13.29 -1.76
CA GLY A 148 -8.09 -14.24 -0.70
C GLY A 148 -6.67 -14.06 -0.12
N ASP A 149 -5.84 -13.16 -0.66
CA ASP A 149 -4.55 -12.84 -0.05
C ASP A 149 -4.73 -12.23 1.34
N VAL A 150 -3.78 -12.53 2.24
CA VAL A 150 -3.77 -12.02 3.62
C VAL A 150 -2.45 -11.32 3.88
N LEU A 151 -2.53 -10.00 4.06
CA LEU A 151 -1.40 -9.15 4.37
C LEU A 151 -1.17 -9.11 5.87
N GLN A 152 0.09 -9.29 6.29
CA GLN A 152 0.47 -9.10 7.68
C GLN A 152 0.80 -7.64 7.94
N ILE A 153 0.41 -7.16 9.12
CA ILE A 153 0.78 -5.87 9.67
C ILE A 153 1.24 -6.03 11.12
N ALA A 154 2.36 -5.39 11.47
CA ALA A 154 2.88 -5.34 12.84
C ALA A 154 3.84 -4.16 13.06
N GLY A 155 4.08 -3.86 14.34
CA GLY A 155 5.14 -2.96 14.81
C GLY A 155 5.07 -1.56 14.23
N ARG A 156 6.19 -0.82 14.32
CA ARG A 156 6.47 0.35 13.50
C ARG A 156 7.53 -0.04 12.48
N TYR A 157 7.45 0.48 11.26
CA TYR A 157 8.54 0.34 10.29
C TYR A 157 9.72 1.21 10.75
N SER A 158 10.91 0.61 10.83
CA SER A 158 12.18 1.33 10.91
C SER A 158 12.95 0.99 9.65
N ALA A 159 13.16 1.97 8.77
CA ALA A 159 14.22 1.85 7.79
C ALA A 159 15.54 1.76 8.59
N CYS A 160 16.37 0.75 8.31
CA CYS A 160 17.68 0.64 8.95
C CYS A 160 18.46 1.96 8.78
N ASP A 161 19.11 2.39 9.87
CA ASP A 161 19.98 3.57 9.94
C ASP A 161 21.06 3.60 8.84
#